data_AF-A0A3D3MCN0-F1
#
_entry.id   AF-A0A3D3MCN0-F1
#
_cell.length_a   1.000
_cell.length_b   1.000
_cell.length_c   1.000
_cell.angle_alpha   90.00
_cell.angle_beta   90.00
_cell.angle_gamma   90.00
#
_symmetry.space_group_name_H-M   'P 1'
#
loop_
_entity.id
_entity.type
_entity.pdbx_description
1 polymer ?
#
loop_
_entity_poly.entity_id
_entity_poly.type
_entity_poly.pdbx_seq_one_letter_code
_entity_poly.pdbx_strand_id
1 'polypeptide(L)'
;MKLSMKYLKVFLITVCSVLILFFLYLEWGGRFILNIHNKKEVSRYMQVNKKLPENFITFYNIVYPSSMSQNSWNFYLKFLIQSHLDLNACPCHQMGNRMMPVINIQNKSSLDYFLLIRYIEQNYSPEDCLNFNFSNFDFLNDRKGIEQISHDLFNKSAEELQPVEMAEILALYENPKKNDRYRNPERTKNRTAHFYNLYLSNLKK
;
A
#
# COMPACT_ATOMS: atom_id res chain seq x y z
N MET A 1 16.21 -7.77 51.17
CA MET A 1 14.97 -7.56 50.38
C MET A 1 14.84 -6.14 49.81
N LYS A 2 14.93 -5.05 50.60
CA LYS A 2 14.79 -3.65 50.10
C LYS A 2 15.80 -3.25 49.01
N LEU A 3 17.05 -3.72 49.08
CA LEU A 3 18.09 -3.38 48.12
C LEU A 3 17.83 -4.00 46.73
N SER A 4 17.39 -5.26 46.70
CA SER A 4 16.99 -5.97 45.47
C SER A 4 15.79 -5.30 44.78
N MET A 5 14.80 -4.80 45.54
CA MET A 5 13.66 -4.07 44.97
C MET A 5 14.05 -2.72 44.35
N LYS A 6 15.09 -2.04 44.85
CA LYS A 6 15.60 -0.79 44.24
C LYS A 6 16.22 -1.05 42.87
N TYR A 7 17.05 -2.09 42.75
CA TYR A 7 17.66 -2.47 41.47
C TYR A 7 16.63 -2.97 40.46
N LEU A 8 15.62 -3.73 40.90
CA LEU A 8 14.52 -4.14 40.03
C LEU A 8 13.75 -2.94 39.48
N LYS A 9 13.46 -1.92 40.29
CA LYS A 9 12.80 -0.68 39.83
C LYS A 9 13.65 0.07 38.82
N VAL A 10 14.96 0.24 39.08
CA VAL A 10 15.87 0.92 38.14
C VAL A 10 15.97 0.16 36.83
N PHE A 11 16.05 -1.18 36.89
CA PHE A 11 16.06 -2.03 35.70
C PHE A 11 14.78 -1.87 34.90
N LEU A 12 13.61 -1.97 35.53
CA LEU A 12 12.31 -1.79 34.86
C LEU A 12 12.18 -0.41 34.22
N ILE A 13 12.59 0.66 34.92
CA ILE A 13 12.60 2.01 34.36
C ILE A 13 13.50 2.08 33.12
N THR A 14 14.70 1.53 33.20
CA THR A 14 15.66 1.52 32.08
C THR A 14 15.08 0.78 30.87
N VAL A 15 14.49 -0.41 31.09
CA VAL A 15 13.85 -1.18 30.02
C VAL A 15 12.68 -0.41 29.40
N CYS A 16 11.81 0.18 30.21
CA CYS A 16 10.71 1.00 29.72
C CYS A 16 11.21 2.20 28.90
N SER A 17 12.25 2.89 29.36
CA SER A 17 12.85 4.01 28.61
C SER A 17 13.40 3.56 27.26
N VAL A 18 14.10 2.42 27.20
CA VAL A 18 14.61 1.87 25.94
C VAL A 18 13.46 1.51 25.00
N LEU A 19 12.39 0.88 25.49
CA LEU A 19 11.21 0.55 24.69
C LEU A 19 10.51 1.79 24.14
N ILE A 20 10.38 2.84 24.95
CA ILE A 20 9.80 4.12 24.52
C ILE A 20 10.66 4.75 23.42
N LEU A 21 11.99 4.82 23.60
CA LEU A 21 12.89 5.35 22.59
C LEU A 21 12.82 4.54 21.30
N PHE A 22 12.73 3.21 21.40
CA PHE A 22 12.56 2.33 20.24
C PHE A 22 11.22 2.60 19.53
N PHE A 23 10.11 2.74 20.27
CA PHE A 23 8.82 3.07 19.68
C PHE A 23 8.83 4.44 18.99
N LEU A 24 9.44 5.46 19.62
CA LEU A 24 9.63 6.78 19.02
C LEU A 24 10.48 6.70 17.75
N TYR A 25 11.50 5.84 17.73
CA TYR A 25 12.28 5.59 16.52
C TYR A 25 11.43 4.90 15.44
N LEU A 26 10.55 3.96 15.79
CA LEU A 26 9.65 3.34 14.80
C LEU A 26 8.65 4.34 14.23
N GLU A 27 8.14 5.27 15.03
CA GLU A 27 7.24 6.32 14.55
C GLU A 27 7.97 7.37 13.70
N TRP A 28 9.10 7.89 14.16
CA TRP A 28 9.72 9.08 13.57
C TRP A 28 11.03 8.81 12.82
N GLY A 29 11.53 7.57 12.86
CA GLY A 29 12.80 7.12 12.27
C GLY A 29 12.88 7.37 10.77
N GLY A 30 11.76 7.30 10.07
CA GLY A 30 11.64 7.65 8.65
C GLY A 30 12.19 9.05 8.32
N ARG A 31 12.05 10.02 9.23
CA ARG A 31 12.58 11.38 9.06
C ARG A 31 14.10 11.42 9.12
N PHE A 32 14.74 10.45 9.76
CA PHE A 32 16.19 10.37 9.93
C PHE A 32 16.84 9.52 8.84
N ILE A 33 16.22 8.40 8.45
CA ILE A 33 16.78 7.53 7.40
C ILE A 33 16.65 8.12 5.99
N LEU A 34 15.65 8.98 5.76
CA LEU A 34 15.46 9.64 4.48
C LEU A 34 16.25 10.96 4.41
N ASN A 35 17.17 11.03 3.47
CA ASN A 35 17.84 12.28 3.12
C ASN A 35 16.87 13.28 2.43
N ILE A 36 17.31 14.54 2.27
CA ILE A 36 16.48 15.61 1.70
C ILE A 36 16.05 15.28 0.26
N HIS A 37 16.92 14.65 -0.53
CA HIS A 37 16.61 14.25 -1.91
C HIS A 37 15.47 13.23 -1.94
N ASN A 38 15.54 12.18 -1.11
CA ASN A 38 14.52 11.15 -1.01
C ASN A 38 13.17 11.72 -0.57
N LYS A 39 13.16 12.65 0.39
CA LYS A 39 11.93 13.34 0.82
C LYS A 39 11.31 14.15 -0.32
N LYS A 40 12.14 14.85 -1.09
CA LYS A 40 11.70 15.59 -2.29
C LYS A 40 11.14 14.66 -3.35
N GLU A 41 11.77 13.51 -3.58
CA GLU A 41 11.30 12.50 -4.53
C GLU A 41 9.91 11.98 -4.15
N VAL A 42 9.69 11.59 -2.89
CA VAL A 42 8.36 11.21 -2.39
C VAL A 42 7.35 12.32 -2.66
N SER A 43 7.66 13.56 -2.29
CA SER A 43 6.77 14.69 -2.50
C SER A 43 6.47 14.96 -3.97
N ARG A 44 7.47 14.83 -4.84
CA ARG A 44 7.33 15.03 -6.29
C ARG A 44 6.37 14.01 -6.88
N TYR A 45 6.55 12.73 -6.54
CA TYR A 45 5.61 11.69 -6.97
C TYR A 45 4.20 12.00 -6.50
N MET A 46 4.01 12.39 -5.24
CA MET A 46 2.68 12.68 -4.71
C MET A 46 1.98 13.87 -5.39
N GLN A 47 2.73 14.90 -5.78
CA GLN A 47 2.17 16.09 -6.42
C GLN A 47 1.76 15.87 -7.89
N VAL A 48 2.45 15.00 -8.61
CA VAL A 48 2.23 14.78 -10.05
C VAL A 48 1.14 13.75 -10.32
N ASN A 49 0.73 12.99 -9.30
CA ASN A 49 -0.25 11.93 -9.48
C ASN A 49 -1.61 12.47 -9.91
N LYS A 50 -2.12 11.93 -11.02
CA LYS A 50 -3.53 12.07 -11.38
C LYS A 50 -4.37 11.43 -10.28
N LYS A 51 -5.43 12.12 -9.87
CA LYS A 51 -6.45 11.56 -8.98
C LYS A 51 -7.19 10.45 -9.71
N LEU A 52 -7.46 9.35 -8.99
CA LEU A 52 -8.31 8.30 -9.50
C LEU A 52 -9.77 8.77 -9.51
N PRO A 53 -10.58 8.26 -10.46
CA PRO A 53 -11.99 8.57 -10.48
C PRO A 53 -12.71 7.92 -9.29
N GLU A 54 -13.77 8.58 -8.82
CA GLU A 54 -14.47 8.20 -7.58
C GLU A 54 -15.08 6.79 -7.64
N ASN A 55 -15.57 6.38 -8.83
CA ASN A 55 -16.08 5.02 -9.07
C ASN A 55 -15.02 3.95 -8.76
N PHE A 56 -13.76 4.20 -9.14
CA PHE A 56 -12.65 3.27 -8.94
C PHE A 56 -12.21 3.23 -7.48
N ILE A 57 -12.12 4.38 -6.82
CA ILE A 57 -11.82 4.47 -5.38
C ILE A 57 -12.89 3.71 -4.59
N THR A 58 -14.17 3.94 -4.92
CA THR A 58 -15.31 3.26 -4.28
C THR A 58 -15.26 1.75 -4.50
N PHE A 59 -15.05 1.31 -5.74
CA PHE A 59 -14.87 -0.10 -6.06
C PHE A 59 -13.73 -0.74 -5.26
N TYR A 60 -12.56 -0.10 -5.22
CA TYR A 60 -11.39 -0.57 -4.49
C TYR A 60 -11.68 -0.74 -2.99
N ASN A 61 -12.35 0.24 -2.38
CA ASN A 61 -12.72 0.22 -0.96
C ASN A 61 -13.71 -0.88 -0.61
N ILE A 62 -14.62 -1.21 -1.53
CA ILE A 62 -15.57 -2.31 -1.36
C ILE A 62 -14.85 -3.66 -1.49
N VAL A 63 -13.92 -3.80 -2.45
CA VAL A 63 -13.14 -5.04 -2.63
C VAL A 63 -12.19 -5.28 -1.45
N TYR A 64 -11.53 -4.23 -0.96
CA TYR A 64 -10.63 -4.27 0.19
C TYR A 64 -11.17 -3.40 1.34
N PRO A 65 -12.06 -3.94 2.18
CA PRO A 65 -12.58 -3.23 3.34
C PRO A 65 -11.46 -2.74 4.26
N SER A 66 -11.65 -1.55 4.83
CA SER A 66 -10.66 -0.88 5.68
C SER A 66 -9.38 -0.44 4.97
N SER A 67 -9.28 -0.50 3.64
CA SER A 67 -8.07 -0.06 2.96
C SER A 67 -7.71 1.42 3.18
N MET A 68 -8.73 2.24 3.46
CA MET A 68 -8.58 3.66 3.81
C MET A 68 -8.31 3.92 5.29
N SER A 69 -8.38 2.90 6.15
CA SER A 69 -8.11 3.05 7.60
C SER A 69 -6.96 2.17 8.10
N GLN A 70 -6.47 1.26 7.27
CA GLN A 70 -5.30 0.45 7.60
C GLN A 70 -4.02 1.28 7.51
N ASN A 71 -3.14 1.06 8.50
CA ASN A 71 -1.80 1.61 8.55
C ASN A 71 -0.80 0.49 8.83
N SER A 72 0.47 0.83 8.80
CA SER A 72 1.56 -0.12 8.99
C SER A 72 1.45 -0.83 10.34
N TRP A 73 1.13 -0.16 11.44
CA TRP A 73 0.97 -0.86 12.72
C TRP A 73 -0.09 -1.95 12.68
N ASN A 74 -1.26 -1.65 12.13
CA ASN A 74 -2.32 -2.65 11.96
C ASN A 74 -1.85 -3.83 11.10
N PHE A 75 -1.14 -3.52 10.01
CA PHE A 75 -0.56 -4.52 9.12
C PHE A 75 0.46 -5.44 9.84
N TYR A 76 1.44 -4.88 10.55
CA TYR A 76 2.47 -5.65 11.25
C TYR A 76 1.90 -6.40 12.46
N LEU A 77 0.93 -5.84 13.19
CA LEU A 77 0.23 -6.55 14.25
C LEU A 77 -0.55 -7.75 13.70
N LYS A 78 -1.25 -7.58 12.57
CA LYS A 78 -1.94 -8.69 11.90
C LYS A 78 -0.97 -9.75 11.41
N PHE A 79 0.20 -9.36 10.89
CA PHE A 79 1.24 -10.31 10.48
C PHE A 79 1.70 -11.22 11.64
N LEU A 80 1.73 -10.71 12.87
CA LEU A 80 2.09 -11.49 14.05
C LEU A 80 0.98 -12.45 14.51
N ILE A 81 -0.29 -12.14 14.21
CA ILE A 81 -1.47 -12.86 14.72
C ILE A 81 -2.09 -13.78 13.65
N GLN A 82 -1.98 -13.43 12.37
CA GLN A 82 -2.69 -14.06 11.26
C GLN A 82 -1.70 -14.58 10.20
N SER A 83 -1.98 -15.77 9.67
CA SER A 83 -1.14 -16.42 8.65
C SER A 83 -1.39 -15.94 7.21
N HIS A 84 -2.51 -15.26 6.95
CA HIS A 84 -2.88 -14.77 5.62
C HIS A 84 -3.20 -13.29 5.67
N LEU A 85 -2.34 -12.48 5.06
CA LEU A 85 -2.44 -11.04 5.05
C LEU A 85 -2.58 -10.54 3.60
N ASP A 86 -3.64 -9.79 3.33
CA ASP A 86 -3.81 -9.17 2.02
C ASP A 86 -2.98 -7.89 1.95
N LEU A 87 -1.81 -7.99 1.31
CA LEU A 87 -0.89 -6.87 1.11
C LEU A 87 -1.56 -5.71 0.34
N ASN A 88 -2.56 -6.02 -0.48
CA ASN A 88 -3.28 -5.01 -1.26
C ASN A 88 -4.26 -4.21 -0.40
N ALA A 89 -4.54 -4.64 0.83
CA ALA A 89 -5.41 -3.89 1.73
C ALA A 89 -4.79 -2.59 2.25
N CYS A 90 -3.47 -2.33 2.11
CA CYS A 90 -2.86 -1.06 2.54
C CYS A 90 -2.18 -0.34 1.35
N PRO A 91 -2.79 0.73 0.80
CA PRO A 91 -2.21 1.47 -0.32
C PRO A 91 -0.83 2.06 0.00
N CYS A 92 -0.61 2.60 1.20
CA CYS A 92 0.69 3.19 1.55
C CYS A 92 1.80 2.14 1.71
N HIS A 93 1.48 0.93 2.18
CA HIS A 93 2.43 -0.19 2.19
C HIS A 93 2.84 -0.59 0.77
N GLN A 94 1.88 -0.69 -0.16
CA GLN A 94 2.17 -0.95 -1.58
C GLN A 94 3.04 0.15 -2.20
N MET A 95 2.71 1.41 -1.90
CA MET A 95 3.49 2.55 -2.37
C MET A 95 4.93 2.48 -1.86
N GLY A 96 5.14 2.29 -0.55
CA GLY A 96 6.50 2.19 0.01
C GLY A 96 7.30 1.05 -0.61
N ASN A 97 6.68 -0.10 -0.87
CA ASN A 97 7.32 -1.21 -1.57
C ASN A 97 7.76 -0.87 -3.00
N ARG A 98 6.94 -0.09 -3.73
CA ARG A 98 7.30 0.39 -5.07
C ARG A 98 8.33 1.51 -5.07
N MET A 99 8.32 2.33 -4.03
CA MET A 99 9.28 3.41 -3.88
C MET A 99 10.66 2.91 -3.44
N MET A 100 10.74 1.83 -2.66
CA MET A 100 12.01 1.38 -2.09
C MET A 100 13.12 1.09 -3.12
N PRO A 101 12.85 0.53 -4.32
CA PRO A 101 13.87 0.43 -5.37
C PRO A 101 14.38 1.78 -5.85
N VAL A 102 13.53 2.80 -5.91
CA VAL A 102 13.81 4.16 -6.43
C VAL A 102 14.55 5.02 -5.40
N ILE A 103 14.22 4.86 -4.12
CA ILE A 103 14.80 5.66 -3.05
C ILE A 103 16.22 5.16 -2.73
N ASN A 104 17.17 6.10 -2.62
CA ASN A 104 18.54 5.81 -2.25
C ASN A 104 18.69 5.76 -0.73
N ILE A 105 18.37 4.61 -0.14
CA ILE A 105 18.65 4.28 1.27
C ILE A 105 19.82 3.30 1.30
N GLN A 106 20.80 3.54 2.18
CA GLN A 106 22.01 2.72 2.27
C GLN A 106 21.68 1.24 2.56
N ASN A 107 20.74 1.00 3.47
CA ASN A 107 20.28 -0.34 3.82
C ASN A 107 18.81 -0.48 3.39
N LYS A 108 18.45 -1.65 2.87
CA LYS A 108 17.08 -1.98 2.47
C LYS A 108 16.54 -3.11 3.34
N SER A 109 16.78 -3.00 4.64
CA SER A 109 16.28 -3.97 5.62
C SER A 109 14.78 -3.85 5.77
N SER A 110 14.11 -4.87 6.32
CA SER A 110 12.68 -4.82 6.61
C SER A 110 12.30 -3.64 7.53
N LEU A 111 13.21 -3.22 8.41
CA LEU A 111 13.02 -2.04 9.25
C LEU A 111 13.05 -0.75 8.44
N ASP A 112 13.92 -0.64 7.43
CA ASP A 112 13.95 0.54 6.54
C ASP A 112 12.67 0.65 5.70
N TYR A 113 12.13 -0.49 5.26
CA TYR A 113 10.80 -0.57 4.64
C TYR A 113 9.71 -0.05 5.58
N PHE A 114 9.67 -0.56 6.81
CA PHE A 114 8.73 -0.09 7.83
C PHE A 114 8.82 1.43 8.03
N LEU A 115 10.03 1.95 8.24
CA LEU A 115 10.26 3.37 8.52
C LEU A 115 9.89 4.27 7.34
N LEU A 116 10.16 3.86 6.10
CA LEU A 116 9.71 4.56 4.89
C LEU A 116 8.18 4.59 4.82
N ILE A 117 7.52 3.45 5.03
CA ILE A 117 6.06 3.37 4.92
C ILE A 117 5.40 4.20 6.02
N ARG A 118 5.89 4.16 7.27
CA ARG A 118 5.43 5.05 8.35
C ARG A 118 5.62 6.52 8.00
N TYR A 119 6.75 6.89 7.41
CA TYR A 119 6.96 8.26 6.93
C TYR A 119 5.90 8.65 5.90
N ILE A 120 5.59 7.78 4.94
CA ILE A 120 4.54 8.05 3.93
C ILE A 120 3.17 8.24 4.62
N GLU A 121 2.77 7.31 5.50
CA GLU A 121 1.49 7.36 6.22
C GLU A 121 1.33 8.59 7.12
N GLN A 122 2.42 9.15 7.63
CA GLN A 122 2.39 10.37 8.46
C GLN A 122 2.21 11.65 7.64
N ASN A 123 2.54 11.64 6.35
CA ASN A 123 2.55 12.85 5.52
C ASN A 123 1.50 12.83 4.42
N TYR A 124 0.91 11.67 4.11
CA TYR A 124 -0.03 11.50 2.99
C TYR A 124 -1.19 10.59 3.38
N SER A 125 -2.34 10.82 2.76
CA SER A 125 -3.52 10.00 2.98
C SER A 125 -3.42 8.64 2.28
N PRO A 126 -4.16 7.62 2.74
CA PRO A 126 -4.29 6.36 2.02
C PRO A 126 -4.78 6.51 0.57
N GLU A 127 -5.60 7.53 0.31
CA GLU A 127 -6.05 7.88 -1.04
C GLU A 127 -4.90 8.41 -1.90
N ASP A 128 -4.02 9.27 -1.38
CA ASP A 128 -2.82 9.74 -2.09
C ASP A 128 -1.91 8.57 -2.47
N CYS A 129 -1.73 7.62 -1.53
CA CYS A 129 -0.99 6.40 -1.78
C CYS A 129 -1.66 5.53 -2.86
N LEU A 130 -2.99 5.43 -2.88
CA LEU A 130 -3.74 4.70 -3.91
C LEU A 130 -3.59 5.38 -5.29
N ASN A 131 -3.70 6.71 -5.32
CA ASN A 131 -3.47 7.53 -6.51
C ASN A 131 -2.07 7.29 -7.07
N PHE A 132 -1.03 7.31 -6.21
CA PHE A 132 0.34 6.98 -6.62
C PHE A 132 0.42 5.60 -7.26
N ASN A 133 -0.16 4.62 -6.58
CA ASN A 133 -0.07 3.22 -6.93
C ASN A 133 -0.64 2.92 -8.31
N PHE A 134 -1.77 3.51 -8.67
CA PHE A 134 -2.40 3.23 -9.96
C PHE A 134 -1.95 4.20 -11.06
N SER A 135 -1.70 5.47 -10.75
CA SER A 135 -1.30 6.46 -11.76
C SER A 135 0.12 6.26 -12.29
N ASN A 136 1.01 5.63 -11.51
CA ASN A 136 2.39 5.32 -11.94
C ASN A 136 2.59 3.87 -12.37
N PHE A 137 1.56 3.02 -12.28
CA PHE A 137 1.70 1.62 -12.63
C PHE A 137 1.68 1.42 -14.13
N ASP A 138 2.63 0.63 -14.62
CA ASP A 138 2.68 0.18 -16.01
C ASP A 138 1.95 -1.17 -16.12
N PHE A 139 0.79 -1.14 -16.79
CA PHE A 139 -0.04 -2.30 -17.07
C PHE A 139 0.44 -3.12 -18.29
N LEU A 140 1.74 -3.07 -18.59
CA LEU A 140 2.40 -3.56 -19.80
C LEU A 140 2.09 -2.71 -21.03
N ASN A 141 3.00 -2.75 -22.00
CA ASN A 141 2.92 -2.02 -23.28
C ASN A 141 2.80 -0.51 -23.09
N ASP A 142 3.48 0.04 -22.07
CA ASP A 142 3.48 1.47 -21.73
C ASP A 142 2.10 2.04 -21.38
N ARG A 143 1.15 1.17 -21.01
CA ARG A 143 -0.17 1.58 -20.50
C ARG A 143 -0.03 2.04 -19.06
N LYS A 144 0.34 3.31 -18.88
CA LYS A 144 0.51 3.92 -17.55
C LYS A 144 -0.77 4.58 -17.05
N GLY A 145 -1.22 4.18 -15.87
CA GLY A 145 -2.40 4.78 -15.25
C GLY A 145 -3.73 4.15 -15.67
N ILE A 146 -4.79 4.42 -14.88
CA ILE A 146 -6.13 3.85 -15.09
C ILE A 146 -6.75 4.33 -16.40
N GLU A 147 -6.56 5.61 -16.76
CA GLU A 147 -7.15 6.17 -17.97
C GLU A 147 -6.66 5.44 -19.23
N GLN A 148 -5.34 5.23 -19.33
CA GLN A 148 -4.75 4.59 -20.50
C GLN A 148 -5.16 3.12 -20.61
N ILE A 149 -5.19 2.39 -19.49
CA ILE A 149 -5.61 0.98 -19.51
C ILE A 149 -7.12 0.81 -19.75
N SER A 150 -7.93 1.77 -19.29
CA SER A 150 -9.38 1.80 -19.54
C SER A 150 -9.69 1.94 -21.03
N HIS A 151 -9.06 2.92 -21.69
CA HIS A 151 -9.21 3.11 -23.13
C HIS A 151 -8.71 1.91 -23.93
N ASP A 152 -7.56 1.36 -23.58
CA ASP A 152 -6.97 0.24 -24.32
C ASP A 152 -7.79 -1.06 -24.22
N LEU A 153 -8.28 -1.41 -23.03
CA LEU A 153 -9.02 -2.67 -22.82
C LEU A 153 -10.50 -2.59 -23.19
N PHE A 154 -11.13 -1.42 -23.00
CA PHE A 154 -12.59 -1.26 -23.05
C PHE A 154 -13.08 -0.12 -23.94
N ASN A 155 -12.19 0.69 -24.48
CA ASN A 155 -12.52 1.90 -25.24
C ASN A 155 -13.45 2.87 -24.46
N LYS A 156 -13.15 3.07 -23.18
CA LYS A 156 -13.91 3.90 -22.23
C LYS A 156 -12.99 4.81 -21.42
N SER A 157 -13.52 5.94 -20.97
CA SER A 157 -12.85 6.72 -19.92
C SER A 157 -12.91 5.97 -18.59
N ALA A 158 -11.97 6.25 -17.67
CA ALA A 158 -11.93 5.54 -16.39
C ALA A 158 -13.20 5.74 -15.52
N GLU A 159 -13.89 6.87 -15.69
CA GLU A 159 -15.14 7.19 -14.99
C GLU A 159 -16.33 6.32 -15.45
N GLU A 160 -16.27 5.76 -16.66
CA GLU A 160 -17.35 4.95 -17.27
C GLU A 160 -17.20 3.45 -17.00
N LEU A 161 -16.09 3.05 -16.35
CA LEU A 161 -15.79 1.66 -16.06
C LEU A 161 -16.88 1.03 -15.18
N GLN A 162 -17.34 -0.14 -15.61
CA GLN A 162 -18.25 -0.98 -14.83
C GLN A 162 -17.46 -1.77 -13.77
N PRO A 163 -18.10 -2.20 -12.66
CA PRO A 163 -17.40 -2.95 -11.62
C PRO A 163 -16.66 -4.21 -12.09
N VAL A 164 -17.16 -4.90 -13.11
CA VAL A 164 -16.47 -6.07 -13.69
C VAL A 164 -15.21 -5.67 -14.49
N GLU A 165 -15.20 -4.49 -15.11
CA GLU A 165 -14.06 -3.95 -15.85
C GLU A 165 -12.98 -3.45 -14.87
N MET A 166 -13.41 -2.78 -13.78
CA MET A 166 -12.52 -2.43 -12.67
C MET A 166 -11.91 -3.66 -11.99
N ALA A 167 -12.67 -4.76 -11.89
CA ALA A 167 -12.16 -6.04 -11.39
C ALA A 167 -11.07 -6.64 -12.29
N GLU A 168 -11.18 -6.47 -13.62
CA GLU A 168 -10.15 -6.90 -14.57
C GLU A 168 -8.89 -6.04 -14.47
N ILE A 169 -9.04 -4.71 -14.36
CA ILE A 169 -7.89 -3.81 -14.11
C ILE A 169 -7.20 -4.17 -12.80
N LEU A 170 -7.96 -4.47 -11.74
CA LEU A 170 -7.39 -4.89 -10.46
C LEU A 170 -6.69 -6.25 -10.54
N ALA A 171 -7.23 -7.20 -11.32
CA ALA A 171 -6.55 -8.46 -11.63
C ALA A 171 -5.24 -8.22 -12.36
N LEU A 172 -5.23 -7.34 -13.36
CA LEU A 172 -4.02 -6.99 -14.09
C LEU A 172 -3.00 -6.27 -13.19
N TYR A 173 -3.46 -5.39 -12.31
CA TYR A 173 -2.63 -4.69 -11.33
C TYR A 173 -1.91 -5.66 -10.37
N GLU A 174 -2.60 -6.70 -9.90
CA GLU A 174 -2.00 -7.71 -9.02
C GLU A 174 -0.86 -8.48 -9.70
N ASN A 175 -1.03 -8.83 -10.98
CA ASN A 175 0.02 -9.48 -11.74
C ASN A 175 -0.11 -9.23 -13.26
N PRO A 176 0.56 -8.20 -13.81
CA PRO A 176 0.34 -7.79 -15.19
C PRO A 176 0.67 -8.90 -16.19
N LYS A 177 1.77 -9.63 -15.95
CA LYS A 177 2.21 -10.70 -16.87
C LYS A 177 1.26 -11.90 -16.86
N LYS A 178 0.83 -12.33 -15.67
CA LYS A 178 0.00 -13.55 -15.55
C LYS A 178 -1.47 -13.28 -15.84
N ASN A 179 -1.96 -12.07 -15.59
CA ASN A 179 -3.38 -11.73 -15.72
C ASN A 179 -3.65 -10.83 -16.94
N ASP A 180 -2.73 -10.77 -17.91
CA ASP A 180 -2.96 -10.12 -19.20
C ASP A 180 -3.89 -10.95 -20.09
N ARG A 181 -5.03 -10.36 -20.50
CA ARG A 181 -6.08 -11.05 -21.27
C ARG A 181 -5.61 -11.54 -22.64
N TYR A 182 -4.64 -10.86 -23.24
CA TYR A 182 -4.10 -11.22 -24.57
C TYR A 182 -3.14 -12.42 -24.49
N ARG A 183 -2.48 -12.60 -23.34
CA ARG A 183 -1.56 -13.71 -23.09
C ARG A 183 -2.24 -14.90 -22.40
N ASN A 184 -3.10 -14.64 -21.42
CA ASN A 184 -3.67 -15.66 -20.51
C ASN A 184 -5.18 -15.45 -20.26
N PRO A 185 -6.04 -15.54 -21.29
CA PRO A 185 -7.45 -15.14 -21.20
C PRO A 185 -8.25 -15.87 -20.11
N GLU A 186 -8.10 -17.19 -19.98
CA GLU A 186 -8.79 -17.98 -18.95
C GLU A 186 -8.38 -17.58 -17.54
N ARG A 187 -7.09 -17.30 -17.33
CA ARG A 187 -6.58 -16.85 -16.04
C ARG A 187 -7.10 -15.46 -15.70
N THR A 188 -7.08 -14.53 -16.66
CA THR A 188 -7.64 -13.19 -16.49
C THR A 188 -9.11 -13.28 -16.12
N LYS A 189 -9.91 -14.04 -16.88
CA LYS A 189 -11.34 -14.25 -16.60
C LYS A 189 -11.58 -14.77 -15.19
N ASN A 190 -10.84 -15.78 -14.76
CA ASN A 190 -10.96 -16.33 -13.40
C ASN A 190 -10.60 -15.32 -12.32
N ARG A 191 -9.56 -14.51 -12.54
CA ARG A 191 -9.13 -13.51 -11.56
C ARG A 191 -10.04 -12.28 -11.51
N THR A 192 -10.56 -11.83 -12.66
CA THR A 192 -11.62 -10.83 -12.77
C THR A 192 -12.87 -11.29 -12.01
N ALA A 193 -13.32 -12.53 -12.25
CA ALA A 193 -14.47 -13.10 -11.55
C ALA A 193 -14.27 -13.15 -10.03
N HIS A 194 -13.06 -13.47 -9.56
CA HIS A 194 -12.74 -13.43 -8.14
C HIS A 194 -12.94 -12.03 -7.54
N PHE A 195 -12.34 -10.99 -8.12
CA PHE A 195 -12.48 -9.62 -7.61
C PHE A 195 -13.91 -9.09 -7.73
N TYR A 196 -14.61 -9.41 -8.82
CA TYR A 196 -16.01 -9.03 -8.99
C TYR A 196 -16.91 -9.72 -7.95
N ASN A 197 -16.67 -11.00 -7.65
CA ASN A 197 -17.40 -11.71 -6.60
C ASN A 197 -17.11 -11.15 -5.21
N LEU A 198 -15.86 -10.75 -4.92
CA LEU A 198 -15.52 -10.04 -3.67
C LEU A 198 -16.32 -8.75 -3.54
N TYR A 199 -16.35 -7.94 -4.61
CA TYR A 199 -17.15 -6.72 -4.67
C TYR A 199 -18.63 -6.98 -4.36
N LEU A 200 -19.25 -7.94 -5.06
CA LEU A 200 -20.66 -8.32 -4.83
C LEU A 200 -20.91 -8.84 -3.41
N SER A 201 -19.96 -9.58 -2.84
CA SER A 201 -20.10 -10.14 -1.48
C SER A 201 -20.02 -9.08 -0.39
N ASN A 202 -19.19 -8.05 -0.59
CA ASN A 202 -18.99 -6.98 0.38
C ASN A 202 -20.06 -5.88 0.24
N LEU A 203 -20.69 -5.71 -0.92
CA LEU A 203 -21.87 -4.86 -1.10
C LEU A 203 -23.09 -5.30 -0.28
N LYS A 204 -23.19 -6.60 0.02
CA LYS A 204 -24.34 -7.20 0.73
C LYS A 204 -24.19 -7.16 2.26
N LYS A 205 -23.03 -6.73 2.77
CA LYS A 205 -22.73 -6.62 4.20
C LYS A 205 -23.01 -5.21 4.68
#